data_AF-A0A520H1F2-F1
#
_entry.id   AF-A0A520H1F2-F1
#
_cell.length_a   1.000
_cell.length_b   1.000
_cell.length_c   1.000
_cell.angle_alpha   90.00
_cell.angle_beta   90.00
_cell.angle_gamma   90.00
#
_symmetry.space_group_name_H-M   'P 1'
#
loop_
_entity.id
_entity.type
_entity.pdbx_description
1 polymer ?
#
loop_
_entity_poly.entity_id
_entity_poly.type
_entity_poly.pdbx_seq_one_letter_code
_entity_poly.pdbx_strand_id
1 'polypeptide(L)'
;KVLAPGYYARHDMRSPMRIAVCVLVLTQLLNLVLVPVLQHAALTLTIALGAVVNAVWLLVGLVRRGSYRPEPGWGRFVAKVIVASAVLGLLLAWGAQHFDWVGLRAVRVQRMGLLALFVVGAAALYFAVLAALGVRLRNFIKR
;
A
#
# COMPACT_ATOMS: atom_id res chain seq x y z
N LYS A 1 12.19 0.33 1.48
CA LYS A 1 13.56 0.18 2.03
C LYS A 1 14.40 -0.95 1.39
N VAL A 2 13.80 -1.97 0.74
CA VAL A 2 14.54 -3.10 0.14
C VAL A 2 15.21 -2.77 -1.21
N LEU A 3 14.74 -1.75 -1.94
CA LEU A 3 15.23 -1.40 -3.29
C LEU A 3 16.51 -0.54 -3.31
N ALA A 4 16.75 0.26 -2.27
CA ALA A 4 17.92 1.14 -2.18
C ALA A 4 19.27 0.39 -2.16
N PRO A 5 19.46 -0.70 -1.38
CA PRO A 5 20.75 -1.40 -1.37
C PRO A 5 21.13 -2.05 -2.71
N GLY A 6 20.15 -2.33 -3.59
CA GLY A 6 20.42 -2.83 -4.95
C GLY A 6 21.10 -1.81 -5.88
N TYR A 7 20.87 -0.51 -5.66
CA TYR A 7 21.58 0.56 -6.37
C TYR A 7 22.99 0.81 -5.80
N TYR A 8 23.13 0.74 -4.46
CA TYR A 8 24.42 0.96 -3.79
C TYR A 8 25.43 -0.17 -4.05
N ALA A 9 24.97 -1.40 -4.27
CA ALA A 9 25.83 -2.54 -4.61
C ALA A 9 26.60 -2.38 -5.94
N ARG A 10 26.19 -1.45 -6.83
CA ARG A 10 26.82 -1.21 -8.14
C ARG A 10 27.47 0.17 -8.28
N HIS A 11 27.71 0.89 -7.18
CA HIS A 11 28.41 2.19 -7.16
C HIS A 11 27.79 3.33 -8.02
N ASP A 12 26.56 3.17 -8.54
CA ASP A 12 25.91 4.20 -9.36
C ASP A 12 24.91 5.03 -8.53
N MET A 13 25.42 6.10 -7.90
CA MET A 13 24.63 7.02 -7.07
C MET A 13 23.84 8.07 -7.85
N ARG A 14 24.16 8.33 -9.12
CA ARG A 14 23.60 9.47 -9.89
C ARG A 14 22.18 9.20 -10.37
N SER A 15 21.95 7.97 -10.78
CA SER A 15 20.70 7.50 -11.35
C SER A 15 19.51 7.51 -10.37
N PRO A 16 19.63 6.97 -9.14
CA PRO A 16 18.55 7.08 -8.14
C PRO A 16 18.35 8.52 -7.66
N MET A 17 19.41 9.34 -7.62
CA MET A 17 19.31 10.74 -7.20
C MET A 17 18.45 11.57 -8.16
N ARG A 18 18.62 11.40 -9.49
CA ARG A 18 17.79 12.10 -10.49
C ARG A 18 16.30 11.73 -10.37
N ILE A 19 16.01 10.45 -10.14
CA ILE A 19 14.64 9.97 -9.91
C ILE A 19 14.07 10.61 -8.65
N ALA A 20 14.82 10.60 -7.54
CA ALA A 20 14.37 11.18 -6.28
C ALA A 20 14.11 12.69 -6.41
N VAL A 21 14.96 13.44 -7.12
CA VAL A 21 14.76 14.88 -7.38
C VAL A 21 13.51 15.13 -8.22
N CYS A 22 13.28 14.37 -9.29
CA CYS A 22 12.06 14.52 -10.08
C CYS A 22 10.80 14.19 -9.28
N VAL A 23 10.83 13.18 -8.40
CA VAL A 23 9.72 12.87 -7.49
C VAL A 23 9.52 14.00 -6.48
N LEU A 24 10.60 14.55 -5.93
CA LEU A 24 10.53 15.69 -5.01
C LEU A 24 9.82 16.86 -5.68
N VAL A 25 10.24 17.25 -6.89
CA VAL A 25 9.60 18.32 -7.65
C VAL A 25 8.12 18.01 -7.91
N LEU A 26 7.79 16.78 -8.32
CA LEU A 26 6.39 16.37 -8.52
C LEU A 26 5.57 16.48 -7.23
N THR A 27 6.11 16.06 -6.09
CA THR A 27 5.41 16.18 -4.79
C THR A 27 5.22 17.64 -4.38
N GLN A 28 6.17 18.52 -4.69
CA GLN A 28 5.98 19.95 -4.41
C GLN A 28 4.90 20.56 -5.31
N LEU A 29 4.85 20.20 -6.60
CA LEU A 29 3.80 20.63 -7.52
C LEU A 29 2.41 20.11 -7.09
N LEU A 30 2.33 18.85 -6.69
CA LEU A 30 1.10 18.27 -6.13
C LEU A 30 0.67 19.00 -4.85
N ASN A 31 1.60 19.32 -3.95
CA ASN A 31 1.28 20.09 -2.75
C ASN A 31 0.75 21.48 -3.12
N LEU A 32 1.36 22.18 -4.06
CA LEU A 32 0.89 23.51 -4.51
C LEU A 32 -0.55 23.47 -5.04
N VAL A 33 -0.93 22.41 -5.75
CA VAL A 33 -2.29 22.28 -6.32
C VAL A 33 -3.29 21.73 -5.30
N LEU A 34 -2.91 20.73 -4.50
CA LEU A 34 -3.84 20.03 -3.61
C LEU A 34 -4.03 20.74 -2.26
N VAL A 35 -3.00 21.38 -1.70
CA VAL A 35 -3.08 22.07 -0.40
C VAL A 35 -4.17 23.16 -0.36
N PRO A 36 -4.35 24.03 -1.37
CA PRO A 36 -5.43 25.02 -1.32
C PRO A 36 -6.82 24.39 -1.35
N VAL A 37 -6.99 23.24 -2.00
CA VAL A 37 -8.30 22.57 -2.17
C VAL A 37 -8.65 21.67 -0.97
N LEU A 38 -7.67 20.91 -0.46
CA LEU A 38 -7.89 19.81 0.50
C LEU A 38 -7.23 20.05 1.87
N GLN A 39 -6.52 21.17 2.05
CA GLN A 39 -5.91 21.57 3.33
C GLN A 39 -5.05 20.45 3.94
N HIS A 40 -5.34 20.00 5.17
CA HIS A 40 -4.60 18.96 5.87
C HIS A 40 -4.66 17.58 5.19
N ALA A 41 -5.76 17.28 4.49
CA ALA A 41 -5.89 16.03 3.74
C ALA A 41 -4.95 16.01 2.53
N ALA A 42 -4.66 17.18 1.95
CA ALA A 42 -3.72 17.31 0.85
C ALA A 42 -2.33 16.81 1.21
N LEU A 43 -1.81 17.22 2.38
CA LEU A 43 -0.45 16.88 2.80
C LEU A 43 -0.26 15.35 2.85
N THR A 44 -1.23 14.66 3.45
CA THR A 44 -1.21 13.20 3.59
C THR A 44 -1.30 12.52 2.23
N LEU A 45 -2.18 13.02 1.36
CA LEU A 45 -2.35 12.48 0.01
C LEU A 45 -1.10 12.67 -0.85
N THR A 46 -0.47 13.85 -0.80
CA THR A 46 0.72 14.14 -1.58
C THR A 46 1.93 13.33 -1.13
N ILE A 47 2.11 13.12 0.19
CA ILE A 47 3.17 12.26 0.72
C ILE A 47 2.97 10.81 0.26
N ALA A 48 1.74 10.30 0.35
CA ALA A 48 1.42 8.94 -0.09
C ALA A 48 1.66 8.77 -1.61
N LEU A 49 1.19 9.72 -2.42
CA LEU A 49 1.43 9.73 -3.87
C LEU A 49 2.92 9.80 -4.20
N GLY A 50 3.66 10.69 -3.53
CA GLY A 50 5.11 10.79 -3.67
C GLY A 50 5.84 9.49 -3.39
N ALA A 51 5.46 8.80 -2.31
CA ALA A 51 6.04 7.51 -1.96
C ALA A 51 5.76 6.44 -3.03
N VAL A 52 4.53 6.38 -3.55
CA VAL A 52 4.14 5.45 -4.61
C VAL A 52 4.90 5.74 -5.90
N VAL A 53 4.94 7.00 -6.35
CA VAL A 53 5.67 7.39 -7.56
C VAL A 53 7.16 7.09 -7.42
N ASN A 54 7.76 7.40 -6.27
CA ASN A 54 9.17 7.08 -6.00
C ASN A 54 9.44 5.57 -6.10
N ALA A 55 8.59 4.76 -5.46
CA ALA A 55 8.73 3.31 -5.48
C ALA A 55 8.59 2.74 -6.90
N VAL A 56 7.60 3.23 -7.66
CA VAL A 56 7.36 2.80 -9.05
C VAL A 56 8.52 3.19 -9.95
N TRP A 57 9.01 4.42 -9.87
CA TRP A 57 10.13 4.86 -10.70
C TRP A 57 11.45 4.18 -10.35
N LEU A 58 11.71 3.90 -9.07
CA LEU A 58 12.87 3.07 -8.68
C LEU A 58 12.75 1.66 -9.25
N LEU A 59 11.56 1.04 -9.18
CA LEU A 59 11.31 -0.29 -9.73
C LEU A 59 11.51 -0.31 -11.26
N VAL A 60 10.93 0.66 -11.98
CA VAL A 60 11.08 0.80 -13.44
C VAL A 60 12.53 1.07 -13.82
N GLY A 61 13.24 1.92 -13.07
CA GLY A 61 14.66 2.18 -13.25
C GLY A 61 15.52 0.92 -13.11
N LEU A 62 15.17 0.04 -12.17
CA LEU A 62 15.85 -1.23 -11.94
C LEU A 62 15.57 -2.26 -13.05
N VAL A 63 14.34 -2.30 -13.54
CA VAL A 63 13.90 -3.17 -14.66
C VAL A 63 14.52 -2.74 -15.98
N ARG A 64 14.49 -1.43 -16.31
CA ARG A 64 15.09 -0.89 -17.54
C ARG A 64 16.61 -1.09 -17.60
N ARG A 65 17.28 -1.16 -16.46
CA ARG A 65 18.72 -1.44 -16.36
C ARG A 65 19.06 -2.93 -16.43
N GLY A 66 18.07 -3.81 -16.57
CA GLY A 66 18.27 -5.26 -16.63
C GLY A 66 18.81 -5.88 -15.35
N SER A 67 18.98 -5.11 -14.27
CA SER A 67 19.47 -5.61 -12.96
C SER A 67 18.36 -6.33 -12.19
N TYR A 68 17.09 -6.08 -12.53
CA TYR A 68 15.95 -6.82 -12.03
C TYR A 68 15.11 -7.32 -13.22
N ARG A 69 15.10 -8.64 -13.43
CA ARG A 69 14.15 -9.28 -14.34
C ARG A 69 12.93 -9.66 -13.53
N PRO A 70 11.77 -8.99 -13.73
CA PRO A 70 10.56 -9.38 -13.01
C PRO A 70 10.21 -10.81 -13.40
N GLU A 71 10.12 -11.70 -12.41
CA GLU A 71 9.66 -13.06 -12.66
C GLU A 71 8.23 -13.03 -13.21
N PRO A 72 7.90 -13.89 -14.20
CA PRO A 72 6.55 -13.97 -14.73
C PRO A 72 5.58 -14.43 -13.63
N GLY A 73 4.58 -13.61 -13.31
CA GLY A 73 3.59 -13.91 -12.27
C GLY A 73 3.24 -12.74 -11.33
N TRP A 74 4.06 -11.68 -11.30
CA TRP A 74 3.84 -10.50 -10.48
C TRP A 74 2.49 -9.81 -10.72
N GLY A 75 2.08 -9.67 -11.99
CA GLY A 75 0.77 -9.08 -12.32
C GLY A 75 -0.41 -9.86 -11.72
N ARG A 76 -0.35 -11.20 -11.75
CA ARG A 76 -1.37 -12.06 -11.12
C ARG A 76 -1.34 -11.93 -9.60
N PHE A 77 -0.17 -11.80 -8.99
CA PHE A 77 -0.05 -11.57 -7.55
C PHE A 77 -0.65 -10.21 -7.14
N VAL A 78 -0.32 -9.13 -7.85
CA VAL A 78 -0.89 -7.80 -7.60
C VAL A 78 -2.41 -7.81 -7.77
N ALA A 79 -2.93 -8.43 -8.83
CA ALA A 79 -4.37 -8.57 -9.04
C ALA A 79 -5.05 -9.33 -7.88
N LYS A 80 -4.45 -10.42 -7.40
CA LYS A 80 -4.95 -11.17 -6.23
C LYS A 80 -4.99 -10.31 -4.97
N VAL A 81 -3.96 -9.50 -4.73
CA VAL A 81 -3.91 -8.58 -3.58
C VAL A 81 -4.97 -7.48 -3.70
N ILE A 82 -5.16 -6.90 -4.89
CA ILE A 82 -6.20 -5.90 -5.13
C ILE A 82 -7.58 -6.48 -4.86
N VAL A 83 -7.87 -7.70 -5.34
CA VAL A 83 -9.14 -8.39 -5.09
C VAL A 83 -9.33 -8.65 -3.59
N ALA A 84 -8.31 -9.17 -2.90
CA ALA A 84 -8.38 -9.40 -1.45
C ALA A 84 -8.67 -8.11 -0.67
N SER A 85 -7.99 -7.01 -1.02
CA SER A 85 -8.20 -5.69 -0.43
C SER A 85 -9.59 -5.11 -0.74
N ALA A 86 -10.13 -5.35 -1.93
CA ALA A 86 -11.47 -4.90 -2.31
C ALA A 86 -12.56 -5.64 -1.51
N VAL A 87 -12.42 -6.96 -1.35
CA VAL A 87 -13.34 -7.78 -0.52
C VAL A 87 -13.29 -7.33 0.95
N LEU A 88 -12.09 -7.04 1.46
CA LEU A 88 -11.92 -6.48 2.80
C LEU A 88 -12.61 -5.11 2.95
N GLY A 89 -12.43 -4.23 1.95
CA GLY A 89 -13.05 -2.91 1.91
C GLY A 89 -14.58 -2.99 1.91
N LEU A 90 -15.15 -3.95 1.18
CA LEU A 90 -16.59 -4.22 1.18
C LEU A 90 -17.10 -4.67 2.55
N LEU A 91 -16.39 -5.58 3.23
CA LEU A 91 -16.76 -6.02 4.59
C LEU A 91 -16.73 -4.85 5.57
N LEU A 92 -15.70 -4.01 5.50
CA LEU A 92 -15.57 -2.83 6.36
C LEU A 92 -16.62 -1.77 6.04
N ALA A 93 -16.95 -1.53 4.77
CA ALA A 93 -18.01 -0.62 4.36
C ALA A 93 -19.39 -1.11 4.84
N TRP A 94 -19.65 -2.41 4.73
CA TRP A 94 -20.86 -3.03 5.28
C TRP A 94 -20.92 -2.85 6.81
N GLY A 95 -19.81 -3.09 7.52
CA GLY A 95 -19.71 -2.85 8.96
C GLY A 95 -19.87 -1.38 9.36
N ALA A 96 -19.43 -0.45 8.52
CA ALA A 96 -19.60 0.98 8.75
C ALA A 96 -21.06 1.43 8.60
N GLN A 97 -21.83 0.80 7.70
CA GLN A 97 -23.25 1.10 7.47
C GLN A 97 -24.19 0.38 8.43
N HIS A 98 -23.85 -0.83 8.87
CA HIS A 98 -24.73 -1.66 9.69
C HIS A 98 -24.63 -1.35 11.19
N PHE A 99 -23.48 -0.82 11.64
CA PHE A 99 -23.29 -0.42 13.04
C PHE A 99 -23.28 1.10 13.16
N ASP A 100 -24.15 1.64 14.03
CA ASP A 100 -24.13 3.05 14.36
C ASP A 100 -22.95 3.37 15.30
N TRP A 101 -21.78 3.59 14.69
CA TRP A 101 -20.55 3.92 15.39
C TRP A 101 -20.62 5.22 16.20
N VAL A 102 -21.56 6.11 15.86
CA VAL A 102 -21.79 7.39 16.56
C VAL A 102 -22.67 7.16 17.79
N GLY A 103 -23.72 6.34 17.69
CA GLY A 103 -24.56 5.93 18.82
C GLY A 103 -23.82 5.05 19.85
N LEU A 104 -22.88 4.21 19.39
CA LEU A 104 -22.04 3.34 20.23
C LEU A 104 -20.97 4.10 21.05
N ARG A 105 -20.86 5.43 20.95
CA ARG A 105 -19.96 6.23 21.81
C ARG A 105 -20.30 6.11 23.30
N ALA A 106 -21.58 5.93 23.63
CA ALA A 106 -22.05 5.80 25.00
C ALA A 106 -21.60 4.46 25.65
N VAL A 107 -21.42 3.41 24.86
CA VAL A 107 -21.06 2.05 25.33
C VAL A 107 -19.66 1.67 24.87
N ARG A 108 -18.65 2.30 25.50
CA ARG A 108 -17.22 2.18 25.16
C ARG A 108 -16.71 0.73 25.04
N VAL A 109 -17.15 -0.16 25.93
CA VAL A 109 -16.71 -1.57 25.96
C VAL A 109 -17.25 -2.34 24.75
N GLN A 110 -18.50 -2.12 24.36
CA GLN A 110 -19.11 -2.76 23.20
C GLN A 110 -18.46 -2.30 21.90
N ARG A 111 -18.09 -1.01 21.80
CA ARG A 111 -17.32 -0.49 20.67
C ARG A 111 -15.92 -1.12 20.56
N MET A 112 -15.22 -1.30 21.67
CA MET A 112 -13.91 -1.97 21.68
C MET A 112 -14.02 -3.44 21.23
N GLY A 113 -15.04 -4.16 21.72
CA GLY A 113 -15.30 -5.54 21.30
C GLY A 113 -15.62 -5.66 19.81
N LEU A 114 -16.47 -4.76 19.29
CA LEU A 114 -16.80 -4.71 17.85
C LEU A 114 -15.58 -4.35 17.00
N LEU A 115 -14.76 -3.37 17.41
CA LEU A 115 -13.51 -3.04 16.71
C LEU A 115 -12.54 -4.22 16.69
N ALA A 116 -12.34 -4.88 17.83
CA ALA A 116 -11.47 -6.06 17.92
C ALA A 116 -11.99 -7.18 17.01
N LEU A 117 -13.30 -7.44 17.01
CA LEU A 117 -13.92 -8.44 16.15
C LEU A 117 -13.76 -8.09 14.67
N PHE A 118 -13.94 -6.82 14.27
CA PHE A 118 -13.73 -6.39 12.89
C PHE A 118 -12.26 -6.52 12.48
N VAL A 119 -11.31 -6.20 13.34
CA VAL A 119 -9.88 -6.35 13.05
C VAL A 119 -9.51 -7.83 12.89
N VAL A 120 -9.95 -8.69 13.81
CA VAL A 120 -9.68 -10.13 13.75
C VAL A 120 -10.38 -10.76 12.54
N GLY A 121 -11.65 -10.40 12.29
CA GLY A 121 -12.42 -10.85 11.15
C GLY A 121 -11.83 -10.40 9.81
N ALA A 122 -11.38 -9.14 9.73
CA ALA A 122 -10.68 -8.61 8.57
C ALA A 122 -9.36 -9.36 8.32
N ALA A 123 -8.56 -9.60 9.37
CA ALA A 123 -7.34 -10.39 9.27
C ALA A 123 -7.63 -11.82 8.78
N ALA A 124 -8.60 -12.50 9.40
CA ALA A 124 -9.00 -13.85 9.02
C ALA A 124 -9.50 -13.92 7.57
N LEU A 125 -10.35 -12.97 7.16
CA LEU A 125 -10.87 -12.88 5.80
C LEU A 125 -9.74 -12.62 4.79
N TYR A 126 -8.82 -11.69 5.09
CA TYR A 126 -7.67 -11.42 4.22
C TYR A 126 -6.84 -12.68 3.99
N PHE A 127 -6.46 -13.40 5.05
CA PHE A 127 -5.71 -14.65 4.93
C PHE A 127 -6.51 -15.75 4.23
N ALA A 128 -7.82 -15.86 4.48
CA ALA A 128 -8.69 -16.82 3.81
C ALA A 128 -8.78 -16.54 2.30
N VAL A 129 -8.94 -15.29 1.89
CA VAL A 129 -8.98 -14.88 0.48
C VAL A 129 -7.62 -15.10 -0.19
N LEU A 130 -6.50 -14.77 0.48
CA LEU A 130 -5.17 -15.07 -0.04
C LEU A 130 -4.92 -16.59 -0.20
N ALA A 131 -5.37 -17.39 0.76
CA ALA A 131 -5.29 -18.84 0.69
C ALA A 131 -6.15 -19.40 -0.46
N ALA A 132 -7.39 -18.91 -0.61
CA ALA A 132 -8.30 -19.29 -1.70
C ALA A 132 -7.77 -18.88 -3.08
N LEU A 133 -7.11 -17.72 -3.19
CA LEU A 133 -6.42 -17.27 -4.39
C LEU A 133 -5.12 -18.05 -4.66
N GLY A 134 -4.79 -19.05 -3.85
CA GLY A 134 -3.64 -19.94 -4.05
C GLY A 134 -2.29 -19.28 -3.76
N VAL A 135 -2.26 -18.20 -2.97
CA VAL A 135 -1.01 -17.65 -2.46
C VAL A 135 -0.52 -18.57 -1.35
N ARG A 136 0.38 -19.49 -1.70
CA ARG A 136 1.00 -20.40 -0.74
C ARG A 136 1.91 -19.61 0.20
N LEU A 137 1.44 -19.35 1.43
CA LEU A 137 2.27 -18.83 2.55
C LEU A 137 3.58 -19.62 2.73
N ARG A 138 3.57 -20.91 2.35
CA ARG A 138 4.75 -21.79 2.34
C ARG A 138 5.89 -21.32 1.42
N ASN A 139 5.65 -20.50 0.40
CA ASN A 139 6.71 -19.96 -0.45
C ASN A 139 7.49 -18.81 0.21
N PHE A 140 6.94 -18.19 1.26
CA PHE A 140 7.61 -17.11 2.00
C PHE A 140 8.34 -17.60 3.26
N ILE A 141 7.97 -18.77 3.79
CA ILE A 141 8.58 -19.35 5.02
C ILE A 141 9.87 -20.14 4.72
N LYS A 142 10.15 -20.47 3.45
CA LYS A 142 11.44 -21.06 3.03
C LYS A 142 12.28 -20.03 2.27
N ARG A 143 12.97 -19.14 2.99
CA ARG A 143 14.21 -18.51 2.53
C ARG A 143 15.02 -18.05 3.73
#